data_AF-A0AAW0A0I5-F1
#
_entry.id   AF-A0AAW0A0I5-F1
#
_cell.length_a   1.000
_cell.length_b   1.000
_cell.length_c   1.000
_cell.angle_alpha   90.00
_cell.angle_beta   90.00
_cell.angle_gamma   90.00
#
_symmetry.space_group_name_H-M   'P 1'
#
loop_
_entity.id
_entity.type
_entity.pdbx_description
1 polymer ?
#
loop_
_entity_poly.entity_id
_entity_poly.type
_entity_poly.pdbx_seq_one_letter_code
_entity_poly.pdbx_strand_id
1 'polypeptide(L)'
;MPRLWASLHIPTDFIIAKSETRTAAVEQWLSRAAASSLSVSVCDMEGHWGWFPSPDSNRKLEALVAVLARIVFTDMTRETVQALADIEPPHLRSFTFTGDLSLLPLLKSNLLTGQHLRAISVSSNSDLNFVPNLPIVWHQLTHLVLAQTRHDGESISISKMISLLGRCPQLVSLSVALGKEEALAGSVSSVSLPFLESFIVPFRRVIWSQSHLMYIADCVSMPKLRRFHFPILIENVGSELDSFSLASLASKYPLVQDLAIHLESLHTQALLETFQAFTALTQLVVDARVSVPYDAQGFWASCGTVRFLELLTDEDVCPRLQALEIFGILNLSKFVLDAFLSVRVHATCRLQRLSLAFDEIRMDPIIPRLSPSETRSYALEGLHISISPPPQPQIAYASSPWTGLPP
;
A
#
# COMPACT_ATOMS: atom_id res chain seq x y z
N MET A 1 0.58 16.10 -29.79
CA MET A 1 1.17 17.19 -28.97
C MET A 1 1.59 16.62 -27.63
N PRO A 2 2.83 16.86 -27.14
CA PRO A 2 3.23 16.44 -25.81
C PRO A 2 2.36 17.13 -24.76
N ARG A 3 1.74 16.36 -23.88
CA ARG A 3 0.99 16.90 -22.73
C ARG A 3 2.01 17.43 -21.73
N LEU A 4 2.09 18.76 -21.60
CA LEU A 4 2.86 19.39 -20.54
C LEU A 4 2.15 19.12 -19.21
N TRP A 5 2.90 18.66 -18.21
CA TRP A 5 2.43 18.44 -16.85
C TRP A 5 3.29 19.27 -15.90
N ALA A 6 2.66 19.91 -14.93
CA ALA A 6 3.37 20.57 -13.83
C ALA A 6 3.13 19.78 -12.55
N SER A 7 4.22 19.51 -11.85
CA SER A 7 4.20 19.00 -10.48
C SER A 7 4.73 20.10 -9.57
N LEU A 8 3.95 20.45 -8.56
CA LEU A 8 4.38 21.35 -7.51
C LEU A 8 4.56 20.57 -6.22
N HIS A 9 5.79 20.58 -5.70
CA HIS A 9 6.12 20.00 -4.41
C HIS A 9 6.35 21.10 -3.37
N ILE A 10 5.49 21.15 -2.35
CA ILE A 10 5.54 22.12 -1.26
C ILE A 10 5.98 21.41 0.03
N PRO A 11 7.23 21.59 0.50
CA PRO A 11 7.65 21.12 1.83
C PRO A 11 7.08 22.03 2.92
N THR A 12 6.69 21.47 4.07
CA THR A 12 6.25 22.25 5.26
C THR A 12 7.39 22.86 6.08
N ASP A 13 8.65 22.49 5.83
CA ASP A 13 9.83 23.14 6.39
C ASP A 13 10.01 24.51 5.71
N PHE A 14 9.20 25.46 6.17
CA PHE A 14 8.94 26.73 5.51
C PHE A 14 10.15 27.67 5.50
N ILE A 15 10.69 27.94 4.30
CA ILE A 15 11.31 29.23 3.99
C ILE A 15 10.35 29.94 3.03
N ILE A 16 9.57 30.90 3.55
CA ILE A 16 8.50 31.62 2.83
C ILE A 16 8.99 32.14 1.46
N ALA A 17 10.20 32.71 1.39
CA ALA A 17 10.78 33.24 0.17
C ALA A 17 10.99 32.19 -0.95
N LYS A 18 11.35 30.95 -0.59
CA LYS A 18 11.49 29.85 -1.58
C LYS A 18 10.12 29.40 -2.10
N SER A 19 9.08 29.47 -1.28
CA SER A 19 7.71 29.15 -1.65
C SER A 19 7.13 30.19 -2.61
N GLU A 20 7.31 31.49 -2.34
CA GLU A 20 6.85 32.57 -3.22
C GLU A 20 7.50 32.48 -4.60
N THR A 21 8.80 32.18 -4.66
CA THR A 21 9.51 31.98 -5.94
C THR A 21 8.96 30.79 -6.72
N ARG A 22 8.70 29.65 -6.06
CA ARG A 22 8.10 28.46 -6.69
C ARG A 22 6.67 28.71 -7.13
N THR A 23 5.91 29.45 -6.33
CA THR A 23 4.53 29.87 -6.61
C THR A 23 4.49 30.72 -7.87
N ALA A 24 5.31 31.77 -7.94
CA ALA A 24 5.42 32.65 -9.11
C ALA A 24 5.85 31.87 -10.36
N ALA A 25 6.76 30.90 -10.24
CA ALA A 25 7.14 30.03 -11.35
C ALA A 25 5.99 29.15 -11.84
N VAL A 26 5.17 28.61 -10.93
CA VAL A 26 3.97 27.84 -11.29
C VAL A 26 2.88 28.73 -11.90
N GLU A 27 2.64 29.92 -11.36
CA GLU A 27 1.71 30.92 -11.93
C GLU A 27 2.14 31.31 -13.36
N GLN A 28 3.44 31.55 -13.57
CA GLN A 28 4.01 31.84 -14.88
C GLN A 28 3.91 30.64 -15.85
N TRP A 29 3.98 29.41 -15.33
CA TRP A 29 3.78 28.22 -16.13
C TRP A 29 2.31 28.04 -16.50
N LEU A 30 1.38 28.14 -15.53
CA LEU A 30 -0.06 28.01 -15.73
C LEU A 30 -0.59 29.00 -16.77
N SER A 31 -0.14 30.26 -16.69
CA SER A 31 -0.50 31.31 -17.67
C SER A 31 -0.01 31.02 -19.09
N ARG A 32 1.07 30.25 -19.26
CA ARG A 32 1.60 29.83 -20.56
C ARG A 32 0.98 28.52 -21.07
N ALA A 33 0.56 27.65 -20.16
CA ALA A 33 0.26 26.25 -20.44
C ALA A 33 -1.20 26.00 -20.87
N ALA A 34 -2.01 27.06 -21.05
CA ALA A 34 -3.33 27.06 -21.70
C ALA A 34 -4.16 25.76 -21.49
N ALA A 35 -4.56 25.50 -20.23
CA ALA A 35 -5.32 24.32 -19.77
C ALA A 35 -4.51 23.03 -19.50
N SER A 36 -3.28 23.15 -19.02
CA SER A 36 -2.49 21.99 -18.60
C SER A 36 -2.88 21.46 -17.22
N SER A 37 -2.78 20.14 -17.05
CA SER A 37 -3.09 19.45 -15.79
C SER A 37 -2.09 19.81 -14.69
N LEU A 38 -2.60 20.10 -13.49
CA LEU A 38 -1.78 20.37 -12.32
C LEU A 38 -1.79 19.19 -11.34
N SER A 39 -0.61 18.80 -10.88
CA SER A 39 -0.40 17.89 -9.74
C SER A 39 0.19 18.67 -8.57
N VAL A 40 -0.44 18.57 -7.41
CA VAL A 40 0.02 19.25 -6.18
C VAL A 40 0.37 18.20 -5.14
N SER A 41 1.59 18.29 -4.62
CA SER A 41 2.07 17.47 -3.50
C SER A 41 2.49 18.37 -2.34
N VAL A 42 1.88 18.14 -1.19
CA VAL A 42 2.19 18.82 0.07
C VAL A 42 2.75 17.78 1.03
N CYS A 43 3.97 17.98 1.50
CA CYS A 43 4.63 17.03 2.39
C CYS A 43 5.04 17.71 3.69
N ASP A 44 4.55 17.17 4.80
CA ASP A 44 4.96 17.54 6.14
C ASP A 44 6.24 16.81 6.56
N MET A 45 7.35 17.54 6.63
CA MET A 45 8.66 17.00 6.97
C MET A 45 8.87 16.90 8.49
N GLU A 46 8.16 17.70 9.29
CA GLU A 46 8.30 17.75 10.76
C GLU A 46 7.62 16.54 11.46
N GLY A 47 6.81 15.76 10.73
CA GLY A 47 6.08 14.60 11.24
C GLY A 47 6.94 13.43 11.77
N HIS A 48 8.27 13.51 11.68
CA HIS A 48 9.17 12.47 12.14
C HIS A 48 9.87 12.77 13.47
N TRP A 49 9.95 14.03 13.92
CA TRP A 49 10.60 14.37 15.19
C TRP A 49 10.07 15.69 15.80
N GLY A 50 9.06 15.63 16.67
CA GLY A 50 8.73 16.76 17.56
C GLY A 50 7.26 16.91 17.92
N TRP A 51 6.93 16.67 19.18
CA TRP A 51 5.57 16.65 19.75
C TRP A 51 4.99 18.02 20.15
N PHE A 52 5.42 19.12 19.54
CA PHE A 52 4.88 20.43 19.89
C PHE A 52 4.56 21.26 18.64
N PRO A 53 3.30 21.71 18.47
CA PRO A 53 3.02 22.78 17.52
C PRO A 53 3.81 24.01 18.00
N SER A 54 4.87 24.36 17.28
CA SER A 54 5.47 25.68 17.42
C SER A 54 4.38 26.72 17.16
N PRO A 55 4.32 27.85 17.88
CA PRO A 55 3.42 28.96 17.55
C PRO A 55 3.56 29.47 16.10
N ASP A 56 4.66 29.15 15.40
CA ASP A 56 4.83 29.41 13.96
C ASP A 56 4.06 28.45 13.03
N SER A 57 3.54 27.32 13.53
CA SER A 57 2.84 26.31 12.73
C SER A 57 1.58 26.86 12.05
N ASN A 58 0.78 27.66 12.75
CA ASN A 58 -0.41 28.30 12.18
C ASN A 58 -0.06 29.32 11.09
N ARG A 59 1.00 30.12 11.27
CA ARG A 59 1.47 31.07 10.24
C ARG A 59 2.02 30.37 9.01
N LYS A 60 2.79 29.29 9.20
CA LYS A 60 3.28 28.42 8.11
C LYS A 60 2.09 27.81 7.35
N LEU A 61 1.07 27.36 8.07
CA LEU A 61 -0.14 26.79 7.50
C LEU A 61 -0.96 27.82 6.71
N GLU A 62 -1.18 29.02 7.25
CA GLU A 62 -1.86 30.10 6.53
C GLU A 62 -1.11 30.47 5.24
N ALA A 63 0.22 30.50 5.27
CA ALA A 63 1.05 30.72 4.10
C ALA A 63 0.91 29.57 3.08
N LEU A 64 0.84 28.31 3.54
CA LEU A 64 0.61 27.14 2.69
C LEU A 64 -0.76 27.21 2.01
N VAL A 65 -1.80 27.48 2.77
CA VAL A 65 -3.17 27.63 2.27
C VAL A 65 -3.21 28.78 1.25
N ALA A 66 -2.58 29.92 1.53
CA ALA A 66 -2.51 31.04 0.60
C ALA A 66 -1.75 30.72 -0.70
N VAL A 67 -0.69 29.92 -0.62
CA VAL A 67 0.07 29.45 -1.80
C VAL A 67 -0.77 28.49 -2.64
N LEU A 68 -1.39 27.50 -2.00
CA LEU A 68 -2.29 26.55 -2.65
C LEU A 68 -3.46 27.29 -3.31
N ALA A 69 -4.06 28.24 -2.60
CA ALA A 69 -5.14 29.08 -3.09
C ALA A 69 -4.77 29.79 -4.39
N ARG A 70 -3.63 30.48 -4.41
CA ARG A 70 -3.19 31.24 -5.58
C ARG A 70 -2.91 30.37 -6.80
N ILE A 71 -2.34 29.19 -6.57
CA ILE A 71 -1.95 28.27 -7.64
C ILE A 71 -3.14 27.52 -8.22
N VAL A 72 -4.07 27.14 -7.35
CA VAL A 72 -5.21 26.31 -7.72
C VAL A 72 -6.35 27.16 -8.33
N PHE A 73 -6.48 28.41 -7.91
CA PHE A 73 -7.60 29.30 -8.26
C PHE A 73 -7.19 30.57 -8.99
N THR A 74 -6.05 30.54 -9.72
CA THR A 74 -5.49 31.60 -10.58
C THR A 74 -6.33 32.89 -10.63
N ASP A 75 -5.83 33.99 -10.05
CA ASP A 75 -6.43 35.35 -9.92
C ASP A 75 -7.01 35.77 -8.55
N MET A 76 -6.70 35.05 -7.46
CA MET A 76 -7.19 35.42 -6.12
C MET A 76 -6.27 36.36 -5.32
N THR A 77 -6.87 37.36 -4.67
CA THR A 77 -6.18 38.28 -3.74
C THR A 77 -6.04 37.65 -2.34
N ARG A 78 -5.16 38.20 -1.50
CA ARG A 78 -4.90 37.65 -0.15
C ARG A 78 -6.12 37.69 0.79
N GLU A 79 -7.07 38.59 0.51
CA GLU A 79 -8.30 38.80 1.31
C GLU A 79 -9.39 37.74 1.02
N THR A 80 -9.26 36.95 -0.05
CA THR A 80 -10.27 35.98 -0.52
C THR A 80 -10.06 34.55 0.01
N VAL A 81 -9.13 34.33 0.94
CA VAL A 81 -8.82 32.98 1.49
C VAL A 81 -10.02 32.35 2.21
N GLN A 82 -10.94 33.14 2.78
CA GLN A 82 -12.22 32.60 3.31
C GLN A 82 -13.23 32.24 2.21
N ALA A 83 -13.15 32.87 1.03
CA ALA A 83 -13.97 32.55 -0.14
C ALA A 83 -13.48 31.30 -0.90
N LEU A 84 -12.31 30.75 -0.53
CA LEU A 84 -11.81 29.46 -1.04
C LEU A 84 -12.76 28.30 -0.76
N ALA A 85 -13.65 28.44 0.23
CA ALA A 85 -14.63 27.44 0.64
C ALA A 85 -15.60 27.03 -0.49
N ASP A 86 -15.80 27.87 -1.51
CA ASP A 86 -16.86 27.67 -2.50
C ASP A 86 -16.37 27.54 -3.95
N ILE A 87 -15.06 27.65 -4.20
CA ILE A 87 -14.52 27.63 -5.57
C ILE A 87 -13.92 26.25 -5.86
N GLU A 88 -14.31 25.68 -7.00
CA GLU A 88 -13.80 24.39 -7.47
C GLU A 88 -12.51 24.57 -8.29
N PRO A 89 -11.44 23.80 -8.02
CA PRO A 89 -10.19 23.81 -8.79
C PRO A 89 -10.37 23.37 -10.26
N PRO A 90 -10.31 24.25 -11.28
CA PRO A 90 -10.57 23.83 -12.66
C PRO A 90 -9.46 22.95 -13.26
N HIS A 91 -8.24 23.00 -12.70
CA HIS A 91 -7.05 22.35 -13.29
C HIS A 91 -6.42 21.26 -12.42
N LEU A 92 -6.92 21.04 -11.20
CA LEU A 92 -6.34 20.07 -10.28
C LEU A 92 -6.72 18.65 -10.71
N ARG A 93 -5.73 17.87 -11.13
CA ARG A 93 -5.90 16.47 -11.54
C ARG A 93 -5.37 15.48 -10.51
N SER A 94 -4.38 15.88 -9.73
CA SER A 94 -3.77 15.03 -8.72
C SER A 94 -3.49 15.83 -7.46
N PHE A 95 -3.87 15.30 -6.32
CA PHE A 95 -3.59 15.88 -5.01
C PHE A 95 -2.92 14.85 -4.12
N THR A 96 -1.77 15.21 -3.56
CA THR A 96 -1.05 14.41 -2.57
C THR A 96 -0.81 15.22 -1.31
N PHE A 97 -1.16 14.66 -0.17
CA PHE A 97 -0.92 15.22 1.14
C PHE A 97 -0.28 14.16 2.04
N THR A 98 0.82 14.53 2.69
CA THR A 98 1.44 13.75 3.77
C THR A 98 1.58 14.66 4.97
N GLY A 99 0.99 14.34 6.12
CA GLY A 99 1.12 15.16 7.33
C GLY A 99 -0.09 15.09 8.27
N ASP A 100 -0.16 15.99 9.24
CA ASP A 100 -1.34 16.05 10.12
C ASP A 100 -2.51 16.79 9.44
N LEU A 101 -3.61 16.09 9.20
CA LEU A 101 -4.83 16.64 8.62
C LEU A 101 -5.58 17.60 9.56
N SER A 102 -5.28 17.61 10.86
CA SER A 102 -5.80 18.62 11.79
C SER A 102 -5.48 20.04 11.29
N LEU A 103 -4.37 20.18 10.55
CA LEU A 103 -3.88 21.42 9.98
C LEU A 103 -4.64 21.86 8.73
N LEU A 104 -5.46 21.02 8.10
CA LEU A 104 -6.12 21.39 6.84
C LEU A 104 -7.67 21.48 6.89
N PRO A 105 -8.34 22.07 7.91
CA PRO A 105 -9.80 22.15 7.94
C PRO A 105 -10.41 22.79 6.68
N LEU A 106 -9.77 23.88 6.21
CA LEU A 106 -10.21 24.66 5.04
C LEU A 106 -9.92 23.98 3.69
N LEU A 107 -8.98 23.03 3.64
CA LEU A 107 -8.61 22.32 2.41
C LEU A 107 -9.28 20.94 2.29
N LYS A 108 -9.84 20.42 3.40
CA LYS A 108 -10.59 19.14 3.45
C LYS A 108 -11.78 19.10 2.49
N SER A 109 -12.44 20.23 2.23
CA SER A 109 -13.70 20.26 1.49
C SER A 109 -13.59 20.63 0.02
N ASN A 110 -12.48 21.21 -0.47
CA ASN A 110 -12.42 21.74 -1.86
C ASN A 110 -11.33 21.11 -2.71
N LEU A 111 -10.13 20.93 -2.16
CA LEU A 111 -9.07 20.24 -2.89
C LEU A 111 -9.39 18.77 -3.11
N LEU A 112 -10.16 18.17 -2.21
CA LEU A 112 -10.61 16.79 -2.32
C LEU A 112 -11.90 16.66 -3.10
N THR A 113 -12.55 17.74 -3.54
CA THR A 113 -13.91 17.68 -4.12
C THR A 113 -13.98 18.15 -5.55
N GLY A 114 -12.84 18.59 -6.11
CA GLY A 114 -12.70 18.87 -7.52
C GLY A 114 -13.18 17.69 -8.38
N GLN A 115 -14.13 17.96 -9.28
CA GLN A 115 -14.73 16.99 -10.19
C GLN A 115 -13.73 16.47 -11.23
N HIS A 116 -12.61 17.19 -11.41
CA HIS A 116 -11.54 16.85 -12.34
C HIS A 116 -10.42 16.00 -11.73
N LEU A 117 -10.46 15.73 -10.41
CA LEU A 117 -9.49 14.91 -9.72
C LEU A 117 -9.48 13.49 -10.28
N ARG A 118 -8.27 13.03 -10.60
CA ARG A 118 -7.97 11.68 -11.08
C ARG A 118 -7.15 10.88 -10.09
N ALA A 119 -6.37 11.54 -9.25
CA ALA A 119 -5.57 10.89 -8.22
C ALA A 119 -5.65 11.67 -6.90
N ILE A 120 -5.91 10.96 -5.81
CA ILE A 120 -5.87 11.49 -4.45
C ILE A 120 -4.97 10.57 -3.63
N SER A 121 -3.98 11.13 -2.95
CA SER A 121 -3.14 10.41 -2.00
C SER A 121 -3.08 11.20 -0.70
N VAL A 122 -3.63 10.65 0.37
CA VAL A 122 -3.63 11.26 1.70
C VAL A 122 -2.94 10.29 2.65
N SER A 123 -1.84 10.75 3.23
CA SER A 123 -1.09 10.06 4.27
C SER A 123 -1.14 10.90 5.54
N SER A 124 -1.72 10.37 6.63
CA SER A 124 -1.87 11.17 7.85
C SER A 124 -1.64 10.45 9.17
N ASN A 125 -1.13 11.23 10.14
CA ASN A 125 -1.03 10.81 11.54
C ASN A 125 -2.38 10.84 12.27
N SER A 126 -3.39 11.54 11.72
CA SER A 126 -4.71 11.72 12.34
C SER A 126 -5.80 10.87 11.67
N ASP A 127 -7.05 11.05 12.10
CA ASP A 127 -8.22 10.30 11.66
C ASP A 127 -8.53 10.54 10.17
N LEU A 128 -8.60 9.45 9.39
CA LEU A 128 -8.96 9.46 7.97
C LEU A 128 -10.46 9.31 7.71
N ASN A 129 -11.29 9.12 8.75
CA ASN A 129 -12.73 8.92 8.62
C ASN A 129 -13.47 10.08 7.96
N PHE A 130 -12.88 11.27 7.91
CA PHE A 130 -13.47 12.41 7.21
C PHE A 130 -13.61 12.17 5.70
N VAL A 131 -12.68 11.43 5.05
CA VAL A 131 -12.74 11.20 3.59
C VAL A 131 -14.00 10.41 3.21
N PRO A 132 -14.33 9.28 3.87
CA PRO A 132 -15.63 8.64 3.70
C PRO A 132 -16.83 9.56 3.97
N ASN A 133 -16.71 10.57 4.83
CA ASN A 133 -17.83 11.45 5.18
C ASN A 133 -18.03 12.64 4.22
N LEU A 134 -17.15 12.82 3.23
CA LEU A 134 -17.28 13.89 2.24
C LEU A 134 -18.52 13.66 1.35
N PRO A 135 -19.47 14.60 1.21
CA PRO A 135 -20.67 14.44 0.40
C PRO A 135 -20.40 14.57 -1.12
N ILE A 136 -19.39 13.87 -1.66
CA ILE A 136 -18.93 14.02 -3.04
C ILE A 136 -18.88 12.69 -3.78
N VAL A 137 -19.24 12.74 -5.06
CA VAL A 137 -19.06 11.65 -6.02
C VAL A 137 -17.91 11.99 -6.97
N TRP A 138 -16.87 11.18 -6.94
CA TRP A 138 -15.69 11.34 -7.78
C TRP A 138 -15.82 10.57 -9.09
N HIS A 139 -16.52 11.15 -10.06
CA HIS A 139 -16.74 10.51 -11.36
C HIS A 139 -15.46 10.27 -12.18
N GLN A 140 -14.37 11.01 -11.92
CA GLN A 140 -13.12 10.91 -12.69
C GLN A 140 -11.94 10.33 -11.88
N LEU A 141 -12.16 9.97 -10.61
CA LEU A 141 -11.07 9.48 -9.76
C LEU A 141 -10.69 8.05 -10.15
N THR A 142 -9.41 7.89 -10.45
CA THR A 142 -8.79 6.64 -10.91
C THR A 142 -7.84 6.06 -9.89
N HIS A 143 -7.21 6.88 -9.04
CA HIS A 143 -6.25 6.45 -8.03
C HIS A 143 -6.61 7.05 -6.67
N LEU A 144 -6.71 6.21 -5.65
CA LEU A 144 -7.00 6.63 -4.29
C LEU A 144 -6.05 5.94 -3.32
N VAL A 145 -5.26 6.73 -2.60
CA VAL A 145 -4.40 6.26 -1.51
C VAL A 145 -4.83 6.94 -0.23
N LEU A 146 -5.22 6.17 0.77
CA LEU A 146 -5.56 6.62 2.11
C LEU A 146 -4.67 5.85 3.10
N ALA A 147 -3.48 6.39 3.33
CA ALA A 147 -2.52 5.83 4.26
C ALA A 147 -2.60 6.56 5.60
N GLN A 148 -2.44 5.84 6.70
CA GLN A 148 -2.23 6.48 8.00
C GLN A 148 -0.90 6.00 8.59
N THR A 149 -0.22 6.92 9.24
CA THR A 149 1.19 6.73 9.65
C THR A 149 1.31 6.38 11.13
N ARG A 150 0.31 6.68 11.95
CA ARG A 150 0.23 6.26 13.36
C ARG A 150 -0.62 5.01 13.54
N HIS A 151 -0.23 4.19 14.51
CA HIS A 151 -0.94 2.97 14.88
C HIS A 151 -2.22 3.22 15.69
N ASP A 152 -2.31 4.39 16.34
CA ASP A 152 -3.31 4.65 17.38
C ASP A 152 -4.52 5.43 16.85
N GLY A 153 -4.49 5.84 15.58
CA GLY A 153 -5.57 6.60 14.97
C GLY A 153 -6.75 5.70 14.58
N GLU A 154 -7.96 6.24 14.68
CA GLU A 154 -9.13 5.61 14.08
C GLU A 154 -8.86 5.41 12.58
N SER A 155 -9.00 4.17 12.13
CA SER A 155 -8.80 3.77 10.75
C SER A 155 -10.15 3.52 10.10
N ILE A 156 -10.19 3.51 8.77
CA ILE A 156 -11.44 3.48 8.02
C ILE A 156 -12.09 2.10 8.20
N SER A 157 -13.35 2.05 8.66
CA SER A 157 -14.11 0.79 8.72
C SER A 157 -14.40 0.25 7.33
N ILE A 158 -14.63 -1.05 7.18
CA ILE A 158 -14.98 -1.67 5.88
C ILE A 158 -16.27 -1.06 5.36
N SER A 159 -17.28 -0.91 6.23
CA SER A 159 -18.55 -0.27 5.90
C SER A 159 -18.38 1.14 5.29
N LYS A 160 -17.54 1.98 5.90
CA LYS A 160 -17.20 3.32 5.37
C LYS A 160 -16.40 3.25 4.07
N MET A 161 -15.49 2.28 3.94
CA MET A 161 -14.73 2.06 2.70
C MET A 161 -15.67 1.67 1.54
N ILE A 162 -16.62 0.74 1.75
CA ILE A 162 -17.55 0.32 0.70
C ILE A 162 -18.43 1.51 0.27
N SER A 163 -18.94 2.29 1.23
CA SER A 163 -19.68 3.53 0.93
C SER A 163 -18.84 4.52 0.11
N LEU A 164 -17.55 4.68 0.46
CA LEU A 164 -16.61 5.48 -0.31
C LEU A 164 -16.41 4.97 -1.74
N LEU A 165 -16.28 3.65 -1.92
CA LEU A 165 -16.12 3.01 -3.23
C LEU A 165 -17.33 3.23 -4.14
N GLY A 166 -18.54 3.23 -3.59
CA GLY A 166 -19.76 3.55 -4.34
C GLY A 166 -19.76 4.94 -4.98
N ARG A 167 -18.87 5.83 -4.53
CA ARG A 167 -18.70 7.19 -5.04
C ARG A 167 -17.51 7.34 -5.99
N CYS A 168 -16.78 6.27 -6.28
CA CYS A 168 -15.57 6.27 -7.11
C CYS A 168 -15.70 5.26 -8.28
N PRO A 169 -16.64 5.43 -9.22
CA PRO A 169 -16.96 4.40 -10.22
C PRO A 169 -15.85 4.13 -11.26
N GLN A 170 -14.88 5.04 -11.41
CA GLN A 170 -13.77 4.94 -12.38
C GLN A 170 -12.45 4.50 -11.72
N LEU A 171 -12.51 3.98 -10.48
CA LEU A 171 -11.31 3.65 -9.72
C LEU A 171 -10.55 2.48 -10.37
N VAL A 172 -9.25 2.67 -10.57
CA VAL A 172 -8.30 1.71 -11.14
C VAL A 172 -7.36 1.17 -10.05
N SER A 173 -6.94 2.03 -9.12
CA SER A 173 -6.06 1.68 -8.02
C SER A 173 -6.56 2.22 -6.69
N LEU A 174 -6.64 1.35 -5.69
CA LEU A 174 -6.99 1.66 -4.31
C LEU A 174 -5.92 1.14 -3.36
N SER A 175 -5.40 2.02 -2.50
CA SER A 175 -4.62 1.65 -1.33
C SER A 175 -5.26 2.28 -0.09
N VAL A 176 -5.79 1.50 0.84
CA VAL A 176 -6.54 2.03 2.00
C VAL A 176 -6.16 1.35 3.30
N ALA A 177 -5.77 2.17 4.29
CA ALA A 177 -5.55 1.72 5.65
C ALA A 177 -6.90 1.48 6.36
N LEU A 178 -7.27 0.21 6.47
CA LEU A 178 -8.49 -0.22 7.14
C LEU A 178 -8.26 -0.45 8.64
N GLY A 179 -9.31 -0.22 9.42
CA GLY A 179 -9.32 -0.40 10.87
C GLY A 179 -10.07 -1.64 11.32
N LYS A 180 -9.73 -2.18 12.49
CA LYS A 180 -10.39 -3.37 13.02
C LYS A 180 -11.88 -3.09 13.23
N GLU A 181 -12.74 -3.82 12.53
CA GLU A 181 -14.19 -3.77 12.71
C GLU A 181 -14.60 -5.00 13.53
N GLU A 182 -15.15 -4.80 14.73
CA GLU A 182 -15.46 -5.92 15.64
C GLU A 182 -16.68 -6.74 15.21
N ALA A 183 -17.57 -6.14 14.41
CA ALA A 183 -18.76 -6.79 13.90
C ALA A 183 -19.07 -6.32 12.48
N LEU A 184 -19.22 -7.27 11.56
CA LEU A 184 -19.74 -7.07 10.21
C LEU A 184 -21.27 -6.89 10.29
N ALA A 185 -21.73 -5.78 10.85
CA ALA A 185 -23.15 -5.50 11.04
C ALA A 185 -23.62 -4.43 10.07
N GLY A 186 -24.35 -4.83 9.04
CA GLY A 186 -25.03 -3.90 8.13
C GLY A 186 -25.29 -4.48 6.74
N SER A 187 -26.51 -4.27 6.24
CA SER A 187 -26.81 -4.39 4.82
C SER A 187 -26.11 -3.24 4.10
N VAL A 188 -24.97 -3.53 3.46
CA VAL A 188 -24.31 -2.56 2.59
C VAL A 188 -24.66 -2.93 1.16
N SER A 189 -25.10 -1.94 0.38
CA SER A 189 -25.35 -2.11 -1.05
C SER A 189 -24.09 -2.61 -1.74
N SER A 190 -24.23 -3.59 -2.62
CA SER A 190 -23.11 -4.06 -3.43
C SER A 190 -22.60 -2.94 -4.35
N VAL A 191 -21.28 -2.86 -4.48
CA VAL A 191 -20.56 -1.89 -5.30
C VAL A 191 -19.86 -2.63 -6.42
N SER A 192 -19.96 -2.11 -7.64
CA SER A 192 -19.24 -2.64 -8.80
C SER A 192 -18.14 -1.67 -9.21
N LEU A 193 -16.90 -2.17 -9.27
CA LEU A 193 -15.71 -1.43 -9.69
C LEU A 193 -15.11 -2.11 -10.93
N PRO A 194 -15.70 -1.88 -12.13
CA PRO A 194 -15.34 -2.62 -13.35
C PRO A 194 -13.95 -2.32 -13.89
N PHE A 195 -13.27 -1.30 -13.36
CA PHE A 195 -11.94 -0.86 -13.78
C PHE A 195 -10.86 -1.09 -12.72
N LEU A 196 -11.21 -1.59 -11.52
CA LEU A 196 -10.23 -1.73 -10.46
C LEU A 196 -9.27 -2.88 -10.77
N GLU A 197 -8.00 -2.54 -10.92
CA GLU A 197 -6.91 -3.48 -11.21
C GLU A 197 -6.01 -3.70 -10.00
N SER A 198 -5.95 -2.75 -9.05
CA SER A 198 -5.12 -2.83 -7.86
C SER A 198 -5.92 -2.51 -6.60
N PHE A 199 -5.96 -3.46 -5.66
CA PHE A 199 -6.52 -3.27 -4.33
C PHE A 199 -5.50 -3.65 -3.27
N ILE A 200 -5.09 -2.66 -2.47
CA ILE A 200 -4.03 -2.79 -1.49
C ILE A 200 -4.57 -2.34 -0.13
N VAL A 201 -4.48 -3.22 0.85
CA VAL A 201 -4.64 -2.88 2.26
C VAL A 201 -3.24 -3.02 2.86
N PRO A 202 -2.55 -1.90 3.17
CA PRO A 202 -1.20 -1.96 3.66
C PRO A 202 -1.15 -2.72 4.98
N PHE A 203 -0.15 -3.59 5.12
CA PHE A 203 0.08 -4.36 6.33
C PHE A 203 0.18 -3.46 7.55
N ARG A 204 -0.68 -3.74 8.52
CA ARG A 204 -0.61 -3.18 9.88
C ARG A 204 -0.67 -4.31 10.88
N ARG A 205 -0.38 -4.00 12.14
CA ARG A 205 -0.64 -4.90 13.29
C ARG A 205 -2.13 -5.26 13.48
N VAL A 206 -3.00 -4.88 12.54
CA VAL A 206 -4.40 -5.28 12.52
C VAL A 206 -4.49 -6.57 11.72
N ILE A 207 -4.80 -7.63 12.45
CA ILE A 207 -5.05 -8.96 11.93
C ILE A 207 -6.51 -9.03 11.46
N TRP A 208 -6.72 -9.38 10.20
CA TRP A 208 -8.05 -9.54 9.61
C TRP A 208 -8.41 -11.01 9.49
N SER A 209 -9.57 -11.39 9.99
CA SER A 209 -10.11 -12.74 9.77
C SER A 209 -10.64 -12.92 8.35
N GLN A 210 -10.77 -14.18 7.93
CA GLN A 210 -11.35 -14.57 6.65
C GLN A 210 -12.76 -13.98 6.41
N SER A 211 -13.59 -13.85 7.44
CA SER A 211 -14.95 -13.32 7.31
C SER A 211 -14.95 -11.88 6.77
N HIS A 212 -13.98 -11.05 7.16
CA HIS A 212 -13.85 -9.68 6.65
C HIS A 212 -13.53 -9.64 5.16
N LEU A 213 -12.61 -10.50 4.72
CA LEU A 213 -12.22 -10.62 3.33
C LEU A 213 -13.39 -11.08 2.45
N MET A 214 -14.09 -12.13 2.88
CA MET A 214 -15.23 -12.66 2.14
C MET A 214 -16.36 -11.64 2.08
N TYR A 215 -16.60 -10.90 3.17
CA TYR A 215 -17.55 -9.79 3.18
C TYR A 215 -17.20 -8.70 2.15
N ILE A 216 -15.93 -8.26 2.08
CA ILE A 216 -15.48 -7.34 1.03
C ILE A 216 -15.72 -7.95 -0.36
N ALA A 217 -15.42 -9.24 -0.53
CA ALA A 217 -15.57 -9.92 -1.81
C ALA A 217 -17.03 -10.17 -2.22
N ASP A 218 -17.97 -10.19 -1.27
CA ASP A 218 -19.42 -10.25 -1.52
C ASP A 218 -19.99 -8.87 -1.81
N CYS A 219 -19.50 -7.83 -1.14
CA CYS A 219 -19.98 -6.46 -1.31
C CYS A 219 -19.33 -5.73 -2.49
N VAL A 220 -18.13 -6.11 -2.94
CA VAL A 220 -17.38 -5.37 -3.96
C VAL A 220 -17.00 -6.27 -5.13
N SER A 221 -17.62 -6.03 -6.29
CA SER A 221 -17.28 -6.70 -7.54
C SER A 221 -16.07 -6.02 -8.20
N MET A 222 -14.99 -6.77 -8.39
CA MET A 222 -13.72 -6.28 -8.95
C MET A 222 -13.25 -7.20 -10.09
N PRO A 223 -13.96 -7.26 -11.24
CA PRO A 223 -13.74 -8.27 -12.27
C PRO A 223 -12.40 -8.14 -13.00
N LYS A 224 -11.69 -7.02 -12.86
CA LYS A 224 -10.38 -6.76 -13.48
C LYS A 224 -9.22 -6.79 -12.49
N LEU A 225 -9.45 -7.24 -11.25
CA LEU A 225 -8.43 -7.23 -10.21
C LEU A 225 -7.23 -8.07 -10.62
N ARG A 226 -6.05 -7.45 -10.65
CA ARG A 226 -4.76 -8.08 -10.99
C ARG A 226 -3.77 -8.05 -9.84
N ARG A 227 -3.77 -6.97 -9.05
CA ARG A 227 -2.98 -6.84 -7.83
C ARG A 227 -3.90 -6.83 -6.63
N PHE A 228 -3.70 -7.79 -5.75
CA PHE A 228 -4.48 -7.91 -4.54
C PHE A 228 -3.58 -8.14 -3.33
N HIS A 229 -3.39 -7.10 -2.52
CA HIS A 229 -2.57 -7.17 -1.32
C HIS A 229 -3.48 -6.98 -0.12
N PHE A 230 -3.69 -8.04 0.65
CA PHE A 230 -4.55 -7.99 1.82
C PHE A 230 -3.91 -8.78 2.97
N PRO A 231 -3.72 -8.19 4.16
CA PRO A 231 -3.16 -8.87 5.31
C PRO A 231 -4.21 -9.80 5.92
N ILE A 232 -4.47 -10.93 5.27
CA ILE A 232 -5.40 -11.97 5.73
C ILE A 232 -4.67 -12.81 6.75
N LEU A 233 -5.17 -12.94 7.97
CA LEU A 233 -4.69 -13.98 8.87
C LEU A 233 -5.36 -15.31 8.51
N ILE A 234 -4.54 -16.31 8.21
CA ILE A 234 -5.00 -17.69 8.13
C ILE A 234 -4.66 -18.35 9.47
N GLU A 235 -5.66 -18.44 10.35
CA GLU A 235 -5.53 -19.13 11.64
C GLU A 235 -5.35 -20.65 11.43
N ASN A 236 -4.53 -21.25 12.30
CA ASN A 236 -4.12 -22.67 12.34
C ASN A 236 -4.96 -23.68 11.51
N VAL A 237 -4.30 -24.32 10.54
CA VAL A 237 -4.79 -25.40 9.66
C VAL A 237 -4.90 -26.76 10.41
N GLY A 238 -5.12 -26.73 11.73
CA GLY A 238 -4.78 -27.82 12.64
C GLY A 238 -5.88 -28.85 12.94
N SER A 239 -7.14 -28.53 12.75
CA SER A 239 -8.23 -29.47 13.04
C SER A 239 -9.49 -29.03 12.33
N GLU A 240 -9.95 -29.83 11.37
CA GLU A 240 -11.16 -29.60 10.58
C GLU A 240 -11.06 -28.36 9.68
N LEU A 241 -10.48 -28.59 8.49
CA LEU A 241 -10.60 -27.73 7.32
C LEU A 241 -12.08 -27.50 7.00
N ASP A 242 -12.72 -26.53 7.65
CA ASP A 242 -13.64 -25.65 6.94
C ASP A 242 -12.78 -24.93 5.91
N SER A 243 -12.67 -25.60 4.76
CA SER A 243 -11.83 -25.29 3.62
C SER A 243 -11.65 -23.79 3.48
N PHE A 244 -10.46 -23.34 3.84
CA PHE A 244 -10.00 -22.01 3.51
C PHE A 244 -10.20 -21.82 2.01
N SER A 245 -11.19 -21.00 1.64
CA SER A 245 -11.62 -20.95 0.26
C SER A 245 -10.85 -19.87 -0.49
N LEU A 246 -9.51 -19.96 -0.50
CA LEU A 246 -8.76 -19.29 -1.56
C LEU A 246 -9.27 -19.72 -2.91
N ALA A 247 -9.78 -20.95 -3.04
CA ALA A 247 -10.53 -21.37 -4.20
C ALA A 247 -11.75 -20.46 -4.47
N SER A 248 -12.55 -20.08 -3.46
CA SER A 248 -13.65 -19.09 -3.64
C SER A 248 -13.14 -17.70 -3.93
N LEU A 249 -12.05 -17.27 -3.29
CA LEU A 249 -11.48 -15.95 -3.54
C LEU A 249 -10.90 -15.85 -4.96
N ALA A 250 -10.20 -16.89 -5.40
CA ALA A 250 -9.63 -17.01 -6.73
C ALA A 250 -10.71 -17.21 -7.78
N SER A 251 -11.81 -17.91 -7.48
CA SER A 251 -12.94 -18.01 -8.41
C SER A 251 -13.62 -16.66 -8.62
N LYS A 252 -13.64 -15.80 -7.60
CA LYS A 252 -14.08 -14.40 -7.72
C LYS A 252 -13.06 -13.52 -8.44
N TYR A 253 -11.77 -13.76 -8.25
CA TYR A 253 -10.68 -12.94 -8.79
C TYR A 253 -9.65 -13.77 -9.59
N PRO A 254 -10.06 -14.40 -10.70
CA PRO A 254 -9.21 -15.34 -11.45
C PRO A 254 -8.06 -14.66 -12.21
N LEU A 255 -8.07 -13.32 -12.31
CA LEU A 255 -7.07 -12.54 -13.02
C LEU A 255 -5.93 -12.03 -12.12
N VAL A 256 -5.93 -12.38 -10.82
CA VAL A 256 -4.89 -11.93 -9.89
C VAL A 256 -3.54 -12.51 -10.30
N GLN A 257 -2.59 -11.61 -10.51
CA GLN A 257 -1.21 -11.85 -10.93
C GLN A 257 -0.21 -11.52 -9.82
N ASP A 258 -0.58 -10.64 -8.89
CA ASP A 258 0.26 -10.15 -7.81
C ASP A 258 -0.55 -10.22 -6.50
N LEU A 259 -0.21 -11.18 -5.65
CA LEU A 259 -0.92 -11.49 -4.41
C LEU A 259 0.01 -11.26 -3.22
N ALA A 260 -0.47 -10.57 -2.19
CA ALA A 260 0.19 -10.53 -0.90
C ALA A 260 -0.72 -11.11 0.19
N ILE A 261 -0.20 -12.09 0.93
CA ILE A 261 -0.88 -12.79 2.02
C ILE A 261 -0.08 -12.68 3.31
N HIS A 262 -0.78 -12.67 4.45
CA HIS A 262 -0.18 -12.86 5.76
C HIS A 262 -0.38 -14.33 6.17
N LEU A 263 0.63 -14.96 6.73
CA LEU A 263 0.51 -16.28 7.31
C LEU A 263 0.93 -16.22 8.77
N GLU A 264 0.10 -16.77 9.64
CA GLU A 264 0.45 -16.92 11.05
C GLU A 264 1.59 -17.95 11.19
N SER A 265 1.55 -18.98 10.34
CA SER A 265 2.56 -20.02 10.19
C SER A 265 2.67 -20.40 8.70
N LEU A 266 3.90 -20.60 8.22
CA LEU A 266 4.16 -21.01 6.85
C LEU A 266 3.84 -22.51 6.67
N HIS A 267 2.57 -22.85 6.46
CA HIS A 267 2.17 -24.23 6.13
C HIS A 267 2.31 -24.51 4.64
N THR A 268 3.07 -25.55 4.29
CA THR A 268 3.29 -26.06 2.93
C THR A 268 1.97 -26.25 2.16
N GLN A 269 0.96 -26.81 2.81
CA GLN A 269 -0.35 -27.08 2.20
C GLN A 269 -1.12 -25.79 1.84
N ALA A 270 -1.12 -24.79 2.70
CA ALA A 270 -1.82 -23.52 2.44
C ALA A 270 -1.23 -22.78 1.23
N LEU A 271 0.10 -22.85 1.07
CA LEU A 271 0.78 -22.27 -0.09
C LEU A 271 0.47 -23.06 -1.37
N LEU A 272 0.43 -24.39 -1.32
CA LEU A 272 -0.02 -25.22 -2.46
C LEU A 272 -1.44 -24.87 -2.90
N GLU A 273 -2.36 -24.77 -1.95
CA GLU A 273 -3.74 -24.39 -2.22
C GLU A 273 -3.82 -22.99 -2.82
N THR A 274 -2.96 -22.07 -2.38
CA THR A 274 -2.84 -20.73 -2.97
C THR A 274 -2.41 -20.80 -4.44
N PHE A 275 -1.36 -21.56 -4.71
CA PHE A 275 -0.81 -21.71 -6.05
C PHE A 275 -1.80 -22.39 -7.01
N GLN A 276 -2.50 -23.42 -6.54
CA GLN A 276 -3.54 -24.12 -7.31
C GLN A 276 -4.77 -23.24 -7.54
N ALA A 277 -5.16 -22.42 -6.57
CA ALA A 277 -6.30 -21.52 -6.69
C ALA A 277 -6.01 -20.38 -7.69
N PHE A 278 -4.84 -19.74 -7.61
CA PHE A 278 -4.49 -18.57 -8.43
C PHE A 278 -3.62 -18.95 -9.64
N THR A 279 -4.23 -19.55 -10.65
CA THR A 279 -3.51 -20.02 -11.86
C THR A 279 -2.83 -18.91 -12.69
N ALA A 280 -3.25 -17.65 -12.53
CA ALA A 280 -2.65 -16.49 -13.20
C ALA A 280 -1.50 -15.84 -12.42
N LEU A 281 -1.17 -16.37 -11.23
CA LEU A 281 -0.21 -15.75 -10.32
C LEU A 281 1.20 -15.70 -10.91
N THR A 282 1.78 -14.50 -10.89
CA THR A 282 3.16 -14.23 -11.34
C THR A 282 4.05 -13.74 -10.20
N GLN A 283 3.45 -13.14 -9.18
CA GLN A 283 4.13 -12.65 -7.99
C GLN A 283 3.34 -13.04 -6.75
N LEU A 284 4.03 -13.65 -5.79
CA LEU A 284 3.49 -13.94 -4.46
C LEU A 284 4.35 -13.28 -3.40
N VAL A 285 3.70 -12.58 -2.47
CA VAL A 285 4.30 -12.00 -1.28
C VAL A 285 3.70 -12.70 -0.07
N VAL A 286 4.55 -13.28 0.76
CA VAL A 286 4.16 -14.00 1.97
C VAL A 286 4.78 -13.30 3.17
N ASP A 287 3.94 -12.76 4.03
CA ASP A 287 4.38 -12.18 5.30
C ASP A 287 4.09 -13.17 6.44
N ALA A 288 5.13 -13.74 7.02
CA ALA A 288 5.12 -14.73 8.09
C ALA A 288 5.72 -14.18 9.40
N ARG A 289 5.40 -12.94 9.77
CA ARG A 289 5.94 -12.23 10.95
C ARG A 289 5.26 -12.53 12.29
N VAL A 290 4.19 -13.33 12.35
CA VAL A 290 3.48 -13.55 13.63
C VAL A 290 4.32 -14.41 14.58
N SER A 291 4.48 -13.86 15.78
CA SER A 291 5.26 -14.35 16.89
C SER A 291 4.94 -15.80 17.25
N VAL A 292 5.86 -16.71 16.93
CA VAL A 292 5.98 -17.95 17.70
C VAL A 292 6.37 -17.52 19.13
N PRO A 293 5.64 -17.92 20.18
CA PRO A 293 6.09 -17.69 21.55
C PRO A 293 7.52 -18.22 21.70
N TYR A 294 8.37 -17.41 22.35
CA TYR A 294 9.83 -17.58 22.45
C TYR A 294 10.30 -18.99 22.90
N ASP A 295 9.38 -19.82 23.39
CA ASP A 295 9.64 -21.10 24.04
C ASP A 295 9.59 -22.31 23.07
N ALA A 296 9.16 -22.15 21.81
CA ALA A 296 9.11 -23.24 20.82
C ALA A 296 10.35 -23.32 19.89
N GLN A 297 11.54 -22.96 20.39
CA GLN A 297 12.77 -22.71 19.62
C GLN A 297 13.42 -23.91 18.89
N GLY A 298 12.85 -25.11 18.93
CA GLY A 298 13.54 -26.31 18.44
C GLY A 298 13.13 -26.87 17.07
N PHE A 299 11.87 -26.68 16.64
CA PHE A 299 11.26 -27.69 15.75
C PHE A 299 10.79 -27.18 14.38
N TRP A 300 10.59 -25.88 14.20
CA TRP A 300 9.85 -25.36 13.04
C TRP A 300 10.72 -24.82 11.89
N ALA A 301 12.02 -24.60 12.15
CA ALA A 301 12.92 -23.99 11.16
C ALA A 301 13.50 -24.98 10.12
N SER A 302 13.50 -26.29 10.40
CA SER A 302 14.17 -27.29 9.56
C SER A 302 13.26 -28.02 8.57
N CYS A 303 11.95 -28.13 8.84
CA CYS A 303 11.05 -28.97 8.02
C CYS A 303 10.10 -28.21 7.08
N GLY A 304 9.61 -27.02 7.47
CA GLY A 304 8.60 -26.29 6.67
C GLY A 304 9.20 -25.59 5.44
N THR A 305 10.30 -24.85 5.66
CA THR A 305 10.94 -24.04 4.62
C THR A 305 11.65 -24.87 3.55
N VAL A 306 12.24 -26.02 3.93
CA VAL A 306 12.90 -26.93 2.98
C VAL A 306 11.88 -27.65 2.11
N ARG A 307 10.77 -28.15 2.69
CA ARG A 307 9.65 -28.72 1.90
C ARG A 307 9.02 -27.70 0.97
N PHE A 308 8.96 -26.45 1.38
CA PHE A 308 8.44 -25.38 0.54
C PHE A 308 9.25 -25.20 -0.75
N LEU A 309 10.58 -25.36 -0.70
CA LEU A 309 11.41 -25.31 -1.90
C LEU A 309 11.18 -26.49 -2.83
N GLU A 310 10.96 -27.68 -2.28
CA GLU A 310 10.60 -28.86 -3.06
C GLU A 310 9.29 -28.63 -3.84
N LEU A 311 8.35 -27.84 -3.29
CA LEU A 311 7.14 -27.45 -4.02
C LEU A 311 7.39 -26.48 -5.16
N LEU A 312 8.33 -25.54 -5.00
CA LEU A 312 8.68 -24.60 -6.07
C LEU A 312 9.39 -25.28 -7.24
N THR A 313 9.94 -26.48 -7.01
CA THR A 313 10.51 -27.33 -8.07
C THR A 313 9.48 -28.18 -8.80
N ASP A 314 8.23 -28.24 -8.33
CA ASP A 314 7.15 -28.97 -8.98
C ASP A 314 6.48 -28.10 -10.05
N GLU A 315 6.60 -28.50 -11.32
CA GLU A 315 6.09 -27.76 -12.49
C GLU A 315 4.57 -27.55 -12.46
N ASP A 316 3.85 -28.46 -11.80
CA ASP A 316 2.39 -28.47 -11.82
C ASP A 316 1.77 -27.48 -10.82
N VAL A 317 2.57 -26.98 -9.87
CA VAL A 317 2.06 -26.20 -8.75
C VAL A 317 1.82 -24.74 -9.14
N CYS A 318 2.73 -24.09 -9.89
CA CYS A 318 2.56 -22.69 -10.27
C CYS A 318 3.33 -22.29 -11.56
N PRO A 319 2.84 -22.66 -12.76
CA PRO A 319 3.60 -22.56 -14.00
C PRO A 319 3.86 -21.12 -14.48
N ARG A 320 3.36 -20.10 -13.78
CA ARG A 320 3.51 -18.67 -14.12
C ARG A 320 4.23 -17.87 -13.04
N LEU A 321 4.53 -18.45 -11.89
CA LEU A 321 5.18 -17.73 -10.80
C LEU A 321 6.60 -17.33 -11.23
N GLN A 322 6.87 -16.02 -11.22
CA GLN A 322 8.14 -15.41 -11.61
C GLN A 322 8.84 -14.78 -10.40
N ALA A 323 8.08 -14.30 -9.43
CA ALA A 323 8.62 -13.66 -8.23
C ALA A 323 7.94 -14.21 -6.97
N LEU A 324 8.75 -14.50 -5.97
CA LEU A 324 8.30 -14.88 -4.64
C LEU A 324 9.06 -14.08 -3.60
N GLU A 325 8.34 -13.40 -2.72
CA GLU A 325 8.91 -12.64 -1.63
C GLU A 325 8.38 -13.19 -0.30
N ILE A 326 9.29 -13.55 0.61
CA ILE A 326 8.93 -14.05 1.94
C ILE A 326 9.54 -13.11 2.98
N PHE A 327 8.66 -12.50 3.78
CA PHE A 327 8.99 -11.67 4.93
C PHE A 327 8.72 -12.47 6.20
N GLY A 328 9.61 -12.50 7.17
CA GLY A 328 9.32 -13.20 8.43
C GLY A 328 10.54 -13.44 9.31
N ILE A 329 10.30 -14.00 10.49
CA ILE A 329 11.38 -14.50 11.36
C ILE A 329 11.70 -15.93 10.91
N LEU A 330 12.54 -16.08 9.89
CA LEU A 330 13.05 -17.39 9.49
C LEU A 330 14.41 -17.60 10.16
N ASN A 331 14.50 -18.63 11.01
CA ASN A 331 15.79 -19.13 11.49
C ASN A 331 16.50 -19.87 10.36
N LEU A 332 17.23 -19.14 9.52
CA LEU A 332 18.12 -19.75 8.53
C LEU A 332 19.36 -20.32 9.22
N SER A 333 19.41 -21.64 9.39
CA SER A 333 20.69 -22.31 9.69
C SER A 333 21.54 -22.39 8.42
N LYS A 334 22.85 -22.62 8.57
CA LYS A 334 23.74 -22.84 7.43
C LYS A 334 23.25 -24.01 6.58
N PHE A 335 22.73 -25.06 7.22
CA PHE A 335 22.15 -26.21 6.55
C PHE A 335 20.94 -25.80 5.69
N VAL A 336 20.06 -24.93 6.18
CA VAL A 336 18.91 -24.46 5.40
C VAL A 336 19.39 -23.61 4.23
N LEU A 337 20.35 -22.68 4.43
CA LEU A 337 20.91 -21.90 3.32
C LEU A 337 21.63 -22.76 2.28
N ASP A 338 22.45 -23.72 2.72
CA ASP A 338 23.13 -24.66 1.83
C ASP A 338 22.10 -25.56 1.11
N ALA A 339 21.01 -25.95 1.78
CA ALA A 339 19.87 -26.62 1.14
C ALA A 339 19.23 -25.70 0.08
N PHE A 340 18.94 -24.43 0.39
CA PHE A 340 18.43 -23.41 -0.54
C PHE A 340 19.32 -23.25 -1.77
N LEU A 341 20.64 -23.18 -1.57
CA LEU A 341 21.61 -23.01 -2.64
C LEU A 341 21.90 -24.31 -3.41
N SER A 342 21.62 -25.48 -2.81
CA SER A 342 21.78 -26.79 -3.44
C SER A 342 20.52 -27.35 -4.07
N VAL A 343 19.35 -26.75 -3.82
CA VAL A 343 18.14 -27.01 -4.61
C VAL A 343 18.48 -26.68 -6.06
N ARG A 344 18.62 -27.72 -6.87
CA ARG A 344 18.70 -27.57 -8.31
C ARG A 344 17.36 -27.03 -8.75
N VAL A 345 17.33 -25.73 -9.04
CA VAL A 345 16.23 -25.12 -9.75
C VAL A 345 16.16 -25.87 -11.07
N HIS A 346 15.16 -26.75 -11.22
CA HIS A 346 14.96 -27.46 -12.47
C HIS A 346 14.94 -26.42 -13.60
N ALA A 347 15.54 -26.74 -14.75
CA ALA A 347 15.60 -25.84 -15.91
C ALA A 347 14.22 -25.32 -16.39
N THR A 348 13.15 -25.91 -15.87
CA THR A 348 11.74 -25.62 -16.14
C THR A 348 11.07 -24.73 -15.10
N CYS A 349 11.70 -24.50 -13.94
CA CYS A 349 11.20 -23.55 -12.94
C CYS A 349 11.26 -22.13 -13.53
N ARG A 350 10.11 -21.45 -13.57
CA ARG A 350 9.98 -20.09 -14.11
C ARG A 350 10.27 -19.00 -13.08
N LEU A 351 10.57 -19.38 -11.84
CA LEU A 351 10.90 -18.43 -10.79
C LEU A 351 12.19 -17.70 -11.17
N GLN A 352 12.08 -16.40 -11.40
CA GLN A 352 13.20 -15.53 -11.74
C GLN A 352 13.73 -14.80 -10.50
N ARG A 353 12.88 -14.60 -9.50
CA ARG A 353 13.22 -13.84 -8.30
C ARG A 353 12.71 -14.51 -7.04
N LEU A 354 13.61 -14.68 -6.09
CA LEU A 354 13.30 -15.08 -4.72
C LEU A 354 13.87 -14.03 -3.76
N SER A 355 12.99 -13.32 -3.06
CA SER A 355 13.38 -12.34 -2.04
C SER A 355 13.07 -12.89 -0.67
N LEU A 356 14.07 -12.97 0.20
CA LEU A 356 13.88 -13.39 1.59
C LEU A 356 14.32 -12.26 2.52
N ALA A 357 13.40 -11.80 3.36
CA ALA A 357 13.58 -10.65 4.22
C ALA A 357 13.32 -11.02 5.69
N PHE A 358 14.31 -10.77 6.57
CA PHE A 358 14.34 -11.37 7.91
C PHE A 358 14.44 -10.37 9.06
N ASP A 359 13.46 -10.35 9.96
CA ASP A 359 13.44 -9.45 11.14
C ASP A 359 14.58 -9.74 12.15
N GLU A 360 14.96 -11.01 12.32
CA GLU A 360 16.06 -11.42 13.21
C GLU A 360 16.83 -12.58 12.60
N ILE A 361 18.10 -12.36 12.24
CA ILE A 361 18.97 -13.44 11.78
C ILE A 361 19.67 -14.05 12.99
N ARG A 362 19.07 -15.09 13.57
CA ARG A 362 19.76 -15.95 14.52
C ARG A 362 20.65 -16.92 13.75
N MET A 363 21.76 -16.41 13.24
CA MET A 363 22.78 -17.27 12.63
C MET A 363 23.35 -18.19 13.72
N ASP A 364 23.44 -19.49 13.42
CA ASP A 364 24.52 -20.32 13.97
C ASP A 364 25.86 -19.56 13.82
N PRO A 365 26.80 -19.63 14.78
CA PRO A 365 28.02 -18.82 14.80
C PRO A 365 28.95 -18.98 13.58
N ILE A 366 28.58 -19.82 12.62
CA ILE A 366 29.35 -20.19 11.42
C ILE A 366 29.02 -19.29 10.21
N ILE A 367 27.89 -18.58 10.18
CA ILE A 367 27.56 -17.65 9.09
C ILE A 367 27.83 -16.21 9.53
N PRO A 368 28.65 -15.41 8.80
CA PRO A 368 28.93 -14.04 9.19
C PRO A 368 27.63 -13.23 9.26
N ARG A 369 27.38 -12.62 10.43
CA ARG A 369 26.23 -11.75 10.70
C ARG A 369 26.08 -10.74 9.56
N LEU A 370 24.96 -10.79 8.86
CA LEU A 370 24.58 -9.75 7.91
C LEU A 370 24.43 -8.45 8.71
N SER A 371 25.12 -7.39 8.30
CA SER A 371 24.84 -6.09 8.90
C SER A 371 23.40 -5.66 8.58
N PRO A 372 22.75 -4.81 9.39
CA PRO A 372 21.36 -4.35 9.19
C PRO A 372 21.09 -3.61 7.86
N SER A 373 22.12 -3.40 7.03
CA SER A 373 22.03 -2.79 5.71
C SER A 373 22.61 -3.68 4.60
N GLU A 374 23.09 -4.88 4.92
CA GLU A 374 23.71 -5.78 3.96
C GLU A 374 22.64 -6.63 3.28
N THR A 375 22.50 -6.44 1.97
CA THR A 375 21.76 -7.36 1.10
C THR A 375 22.77 -8.27 0.43
N ARG A 376 22.57 -9.59 0.52
CA ARG A 376 23.33 -10.57 -0.26
C ARG A 376 22.49 -11.06 -1.41
N SER A 377 23.06 -10.97 -2.61
CA SER A 377 22.44 -11.51 -3.82
C SER A 377 23.22 -12.72 -4.32
N TYR A 378 22.49 -13.74 -4.74
CA TYR A 378 23.01 -14.94 -5.36
C TYR A 378 22.34 -15.13 -6.72
N ALA A 379 23.10 -15.53 -7.72
CA ALA A 379 22.57 -15.90 -9.03
C ALA A 379 22.78 -17.41 -9.23
N LEU A 380 21.69 -18.15 -9.36
CA LEU A 380 21.68 -19.60 -9.53
C LEU A 380 20.88 -19.93 -10.80
N GLU A 381 21.58 -20.26 -11.89
CA GLU A 381 20.96 -20.78 -13.13
C GLU A 381 19.78 -19.93 -13.67
N GLY A 382 19.84 -18.61 -13.51
CA GLY A 382 18.79 -17.68 -13.95
C GLY A 382 17.81 -17.21 -12.85
N LEU A 383 17.86 -17.83 -11.67
CA LEU A 383 17.18 -17.37 -10.45
C LEU A 383 18.05 -16.34 -9.72
N HIS A 384 17.49 -15.16 -9.46
CA HIS A 384 18.07 -14.15 -8.58
C HIS A 384 17.50 -14.32 -7.16
N ILE A 385 18.36 -14.70 -6.23
CA ILE A 385 18.02 -14.80 -4.81
C ILE A 385 18.59 -13.59 -4.09
N SER A 386 17.74 -12.79 -3.45
CA SER A 386 18.18 -11.72 -2.55
C SER A 386 17.78 -12.03 -1.12
N ILE A 387 18.78 -11.97 -0.24
CA ILE A 387 18.62 -12.05 1.21
C ILE A 387 18.89 -10.67 1.77
N SER A 388 17.90 -10.08 2.44
CA SER A 388 18.04 -8.78 3.07
C SER A 388 17.53 -8.78 4.52
N PRO A 389 17.96 -7.82 5.36
CA PRO A 389 17.17 -7.41 6.52
C PRO A 389 15.72 -7.10 6.07
N PRO A 390 14.73 -7.07 6.98
CA PRO A 390 13.41 -6.65 6.56
C PRO A 390 13.57 -5.23 6.00
N PRO A 391 12.84 -4.83 4.95
CA PRO A 391 12.81 -3.43 4.59
C PRO A 391 12.47 -2.70 5.88
N GLN A 392 13.37 -1.83 6.35
CA GLN A 392 13.03 -0.99 7.50
C GLN A 392 11.68 -0.38 7.14
N PRO A 393 10.75 -0.22 8.09
CA PRO A 393 9.59 0.63 7.88
C PRO A 393 10.04 2.10 7.74
N GLN A 394 11.05 2.40 6.91
CA GLN A 394 11.44 3.72 6.47
C GLN A 394 10.40 4.17 5.45
N ILE A 395 9.40 4.90 5.96
CA ILE A 395 9.30 6.35 5.73
C ILE A 395 9.66 6.78 4.28
N ALA A 396 9.04 6.15 3.29
CA ALA A 396 9.03 6.63 1.91
C ALA A 396 7.85 6.00 1.15
N TYR A 397 6.63 6.34 1.58
CA TYR A 397 5.39 6.03 0.83
C TYR A 397 5.41 6.63 -0.61
N ALA A 398 6.35 7.54 -0.92
CA ALA A 398 6.46 8.14 -2.25
C ALA A 398 7.23 7.29 -3.27
N SER A 399 8.07 6.33 -2.87
CA SER A 399 8.93 5.56 -3.79
C SER A 399 8.87 4.04 -3.58
N SER A 400 8.01 3.60 -2.67
CA SER A 400 7.83 2.19 -2.37
C SER A 400 6.97 1.53 -3.46
N PRO A 401 7.41 0.43 -4.10
CA PRO A 401 6.60 -0.29 -5.09
C PRO A 401 5.26 -0.80 -4.52
N TRP A 402 5.12 -0.75 -3.19
CA TRP A 402 3.96 -1.15 -2.40
C TRP A 402 2.83 -0.10 -2.34
N THR A 403 3.05 1.15 -2.79
CA THR A 403 1.99 2.18 -2.73
C THR A 403 1.07 2.22 -3.95
N GLY A 404 1.34 1.39 -4.97
CA GLY A 404 0.53 1.32 -6.18
C GLY A 404 0.51 2.63 -6.98
N LEU A 405 1.40 3.57 -6.68
CA LEU A 405 1.65 4.75 -7.50
C LEU A 405 2.57 4.37 -8.66
N PRO A 406 2.30 4.84 -9.90
CA PRO A 406 3.26 4.69 -10.98
C PRO A 406 4.57 5.41 -10.63
N PRO A 407 5.73 4.89 -11.09
CA PRO A 407 7.04 5.52 -10.88
C PRO A 407 7.14 6.92 -11.51
#